data_AF-A0A0B8T1P6-F1
#
_entry.id   AF-A0A0B8T1P6-F1
#
_cell.length_a   1.000
_cell.length_b   1.000
_cell.length_c   1.000
_cell.angle_alpha   90.00
_cell.angle_beta   90.00
_cell.angle_gamma   90.00
#
_symmetry.space_group_name_H-M   'P 1'
#
loop_
_entity.id
_entity.type
_entity.pdbx_description
1 polymer ?
#
loop_
_entity_poly.entity_id
_entity_poly.type
_entity_poly.pdbx_seq_one_letter_code
_entity_poly.pdbx_strand_id
1 'polypeptide(L)'
;MKKIDLTKQEKDLVEHVLAHWKDTELLDAAKVEELKMSIDEKGFEWKILARYAFWVALVSLVFSVLSLFADDALVTFVKQFYETPNIVFCLFFAGLAVLFYVLGFRNKKKYPEKTFSNETMMLAGSFSTAACIGFLGQVLDRNTSQYTLLFLLSIVIYAVLSVKLNSRLIWVFTLVALGIWFATETASHSNWGFKFWGMNYPLRFTLFGLLLTAFSVWGQPKVKSLQPFQSTSYVVGLLYSMIALWCLSIFGNYSSFDAWTQVRQYHILYWGVLAVALSLALALYGMKTKDTVSRDIGFVFFILNLYTRFVEYLWDNINRTIFFLLLAVSFWFVGRWAEKVWSKDQSMRR
;
A
#
# COMPACT_ATOMS: atom_id res chain seq x y z
N MET A 1 -40.01 -2.37 17.00
CA MET A 1 -38.99 -1.33 17.32
C MET A 1 -37.68 -1.73 16.67
N LYS A 2 -36.90 -0.77 16.19
CA LYS A 2 -35.59 -1.03 15.59
C LYS A 2 -34.62 -1.32 16.74
N LYS A 3 -34.10 -2.55 16.82
CA LYS A 3 -33.18 -2.94 17.89
C LYS A 3 -31.84 -2.22 17.72
N ILE A 4 -31.18 -1.90 18.84
CA ILE A 4 -29.87 -1.27 18.87
C ILE A 4 -28.84 -2.35 19.19
N ASP A 5 -27.92 -2.60 18.25
CA ASP A 5 -26.85 -3.57 18.43
C ASP A 5 -25.65 -2.91 19.12
N LEU A 6 -25.38 -3.30 20.37
CA LEU A 6 -24.26 -2.79 21.17
C LEU A 6 -23.21 -3.88 21.36
N THR A 7 -21.92 -3.52 21.35
CA THR A 7 -20.87 -4.46 21.78
C THR A 7 -21.12 -4.88 23.22
N LYS A 8 -20.59 -6.04 23.65
CA LYS A 8 -20.79 -6.56 25.01
C LYS A 8 -20.47 -5.52 26.10
N GLN A 9 -19.35 -4.81 25.94
CA GLN A 9 -18.95 -3.73 26.86
C GLN A 9 -19.91 -2.54 26.85
N GLU A 10 -20.40 -2.13 25.68
CA GLU A 10 -21.38 -1.04 25.56
C GLU A 10 -22.73 -1.45 26.15
N LYS A 11 -23.15 -2.70 25.95
CA LYS A 11 -24.38 -3.25 26.53
C LYS A 11 -24.31 -3.27 28.05
N ASP A 12 -23.22 -3.81 28.62
CA ASP A 12 -23.01 -3.83 30.07
C ASP A 12 -23.02 -2.41 30.65
N LEU A 13 -22.40 -1.45 29.97
CA LEU A 13 -22.37 -0.04 30.38
C LEU A 13 -23.76 0.60 30.33
N VAL A 14 -24.54 0.35 29.28
CA VAL A 14 -25.92 0.84 29.16
C VAL A 14 -26.84 0.18 30.19
N GLU A 15 -26.68 -1.11 30.48
CA GLU A 15 -27.44 -1.78 31.53
C GLU A 15 -27.13 -1.23 32.92
N HIS A 16 -25.87 -0.91 33.20
CA HIS A 16 -25.45 -0.23 34.43
C HIS A 16 -26.03 1.19 34.54
N VAL A 17 -26.03 1.96 33.45
CA VAL A 17 -26.63 3.31 33.43
C VAL A 17 -28.14 3.26 33.63
N LEU A 18 -28.83 2.32 32.98
CA LEU A 18 -30.27 2.11 33.15
C LEU A 18 -30.62 1.67 34.58
N ALA A 19 -29.78 0.83 35.21
CA ALA A 19 -29.94 0.47 36.62
C ALA A 19 -29.74 1.68 37.54
N HIS A 20 -28.72 2.51 37.28
CA HIS A 20 -28.48 3.72 38.05
C HIS A 20 -29.63 4.72 37.95
N TRP A 21 -30.20 4.92 36.75
CA TRP A 21 -31.35 5.81 36.54
C TRP A 21 -32.66 5.28 37.11
N LYS A 22 -32.78 3.96 37.25
CA LYS A 22 -33.86 3.34 38.03
C LYS A 22 -33.71 3.66 39.52
N ASP A 23 -32.49 3.47 40.06
CA ASP A 23 -32.20 3.69 41.49
C ASP A 23 -32.28 5.18 41.90
N THR A 24 -32.10 6.10 40.95
CA THR A 24 -32.26 7.55 41.17
C THR A 24 -33.66 8.07 40.84
N GLU A 25 -34.65 7.19 40.64
CA GLU A 25 -36.05 7.52 40.31
C GLU A 25 -36.24 8.38 39.04
N LEU A 26 -35.24 8.45 38.17
CA LEU A 26 -35.30 9.17 36.89
C LEU A 26 -36.09 8.41 35.82
N LEU A 27 -36.23 7.09 35.97
CA LEU A 27 -36.94 6.20 35.05
C LEU A 27 -37.79 5.17 35.79
N ASP A 28 -39.01 4.96 35.31
CA ASP A 28 -39.91 3.92 35.82
C ASP A 28 -39.40 2.51 35.43
N ALA A 29 -39.64 1.53 36.31
CA ALA A 29 -39.19 0.15 36.16
C ALA A 29 -39.71 -0.49 34.86
N ALA A 30 -40.94 -0.17 34.47
CA ALA A 30 -41.53 -0.65 33.21
C ALA A 30 -40.79 -0.10 31.98
N LYS A 31 -40.30 1.14 32.05
CA LYS A 31 -39.57 1.80 30.96
C LYS A 31 -38.15 1.26 30.82
N VAL A 32 -37.52 0.90 31.94
CA VAL A 32 -36.18 0.29 31.96
C VAL A 32 -36.19 -1.10 31.31
N GLU A 33 -37.20 -1.92 31.62
CA GLU A 33 -37.41 -3.22 30.97
C GLU A 33 -37.62 -3.08 29.45
N GLU A 34 -38.48 -2.15 29.03
CA GLU A 34 -38.73 -1.86 27.60
C GLU A 34 -37.43 -1.46 26.87
N LEU A 35 -36.60 -0.61 27.49
CA LEU A 35 -35.32 -0.17 26.94
C LEU A 35 -34.30 -1.31 26.88
N LYS A 36 -34.22 -2.16 27.90
CA LYS A 36 -33.35 -3.36 27.87
C LYS A 36 -33.73 -4.33 26.75
N MET A 37 -35.03 -4.55 26.53
CA MET A 37 -35.50 -5.42 25.44
C MET A 37 -35.25 -4.84 24.04
N SER A 38 -34.99 -3.53 23.94
CA SER A 38 -34.65 -2.87 22.68
C SER A 38 -33.15 -2.99 22.30
N ILE A 39 -32.32 -3.51 23.21
CA ILE A 39 -30.86 -3.65 23.04
C ILE A 39 -30.53 -5.11 22.75
N ASP A 40 -29.86 -5.37 21.63
CA ASP A 40 -29.31 -6.70 21.32
C ASP A 40 -27.78 -6.68 21.44
N GLU A 41 -27.20 -7.82 21.80
CA GLU A 41 -25.74 -7.96 21.81
C GLU A 41 -25.27 -8.08 20.36
N LYS A 42 -24.44 -7.14 19.92
CA LYS A 42 -23.85 -7.13 18.59
C LYS A 42 -23.02 -8.40 18.41
N GLY A 43 -23.55 -9.33 17.62
CA GLY A 43 -22.88 -10.59 17.29
C GLY A 43 -21.52 -10.35 16.64
N PHE A 44 -20.68 -11.39 16.66
CA PHE A 44 -19.32 -11.35 16.12
C PHE A 44 -19.27 -10.72 14.71
N GLU A 45 -18.42 -9.71 14.52
CA GLU A 45 -18.32 -8.97 13.26
C GLU A 45 -17.61 -9.78 12.17
N TRP A 46 -18.32 -10.77 11.61
CA TRP A 46 -17.84 -11.65 10.53
C TRP A 46 -17.25 -10.88 9.35
N LYS A 47 -17.72 -9.66 9.10
CA LYS A 47 -17.18 -8.76 8.06
C LYS A 47 -15.74 -8.31 8.35
N ILE A 48 -15.43 -8.03 9.62
CA ILE A 48 -14.07 -7.65 10.05
C ILE A 48 -13.15 -8.86 9.98
N LEU A 49 -13.59 -10.02 10.50
CA LEU A 49 -12.80 -11.25 10.42
C LEU A 49 -12.52 -11.62 8.96
N ALA A 50 -13.54 -11.61 8.10
CA ALA A 50 -13.37 -11.87 6.67
C ALA A 50 -12.35 -10.92 6.06
N ARG A 51 -12.46 -9.60 6.33
CA ARG A 51 -11.50 -8.61 5.82
C ARG A 51 -10.07 -8.95 6.23
N TYR A 52 -9.81 -9.22 7.51
CA TYR A 52 -8.46 -9.55 7.97
C TYR A 52 -7.96 -10.90 7.44
N ALA A 53 -8.82 -11.93 7.43
CA ALA A 53 -8.48 -13.24 6.87
C ALA A 53 -8.09 -13.14 5.39
N PHE A 54 -8.81 -12.33 4.60
CA PHE A 54 -8.45 -12.07 3.21
C PHE A 54 -7.14 -11.29 3.07
N TRP A 55 -6.87 -10.31 3.94
CA TRP A 55 -5.57 -9.62 3.95
C TRP A 55 -4.41 -10.55 4.29
N VAL A 56 -4.59 -11.42 5.29
CA VAL A 56 -3.60 -12.44 5.64
C VAL A 56 -3.40 -13.41 4.49
N ALA A 57 -4.48 -13.93 3.89
CA ALA A 57 -4.39 -14.81 2.72
C ALA A 57 -3.68 -14.13 1.54
N LEU A 58 -3.96 -12.85 1.30
CA LEU A 58 -3.31 -12.05 0.28
C LEU A 58 -1.80 -11.91 0.54
N VAL A 59 -1.43 -11.48 1.75
CA VAL A 59 -0.03 -11.31 2.16
C VAL A 59 0.71 -12.64 2.07
N SER A 60 0.11 -13.73 2.57
CA SER A 60 0.67 -15.09 2.45
C SER A 60 0.84 -15.52 1.01
N LEU A 61 -0.09 -15.18 0.11
CA LEU A 61 0.04 -15.48 -1.32
C LEU A 61 1.20 -14.69 -1.95
N VAL A 62 1.36 -13.40 -1.61
CA VAL A 62 2.50 -12.61 -2.06
C VAL A 62 3.82 -13.22 -1.54
N PHE A 63 3.89 -13.55 -0.25
CA PHE A 63 5.08 -14.18 0.34
C PHE A 63 5.36 -15.56 -0.25
N SER A 64 4.34 -16.35 -0.55
CA SER A 64 4.49 -17.63 -1.24
C SER A 64 5.13 -17.45 -2.61
N VAL A 65 4.68 -16.47 -3.40
CA VAL A 65 5.28 -16.14 -4.70
C VAL A 65 6.71 -15.61 -4.56
N LEU A 66 6.98 -14.71 -3.60
CA LEU A 66 8.33 -14.18 -3.37
C LEU A 66 9.29 -15.27 -2.88
N SER A 67 8.84 -16.15 -1.99
CA SER A 67 9.60 -17.31 -1.50
C SER A 67 9.93 -18.26 -2.64
N LEU A 68 8.98 -18.51 -3.54
CA LEU A 68 9.21 -19.32 -4.75
C LEU A 68 10.40 -18.81 -5.58
N PHE A 69 10.61 -17.49 -5.68
CA PHE A 69 11.77 -16.92 -6.39
C PHE A 69 13.09 -16.97 -5.59
N ALA A 70 13.02 -17.13 -4.27
CA ALA A 70 14.18 -17.17 -3.37
C ALA A 70 14.67 -18.60 -3.07
N ASP A 71 13.87 -19.62 -3.41
CA ASP A 71 14.09 -21.00 -2.96
C ASP A 71 14.69 -21.88 -4.06
N ASP A 72 15.86 -22.50 -3.78
CA ASP A 72 16.52 -23.47 -4.65
C ASP A 72 15.64 -24.70 -4.92
N ALA A 73 14.63 -24.94 -4.09
CA ALA A 73 13.63 -25.98 -4.31
C ALA A 73 12.82 -25.75 -5.60
N LEU A 74 12.47 -24.51 -5.95
CA LEU A 74 11.80 -24.21 -7.23
C LEU A 74 12.76 -24.45 -8.37
N VAL A 75 14.01 -24.00 -8.26
CA VAL A 75 15.05 -24.25 -9.27
C VAL A 75 15.23 -25.75 -9.48
N THR A 76 15.18 -26.55 -8.42
CA THR A 76 15.33 -28.01 -8.47
C THR A 76 14.08 -28.72 -9.02
N PHE A 77 12.88 -28.28 -8.64
CA PHE A 77 11.60 -28.76 -9.20
C PHE A 77 11.47 -28.39 -10.67
N VAL A 78 11.80 -27.15 -11.06
CA VAL A 78 11.84 -26.70 -12.47
C VAL A 78 12.94 -27.42 -13.24
N LYS A 79 14.09 -27.75 -12.62
CA LYS A 79 15.09 -28.64 -13.23
C LYS A 79 14.55 -30.04 -13.53
N GLN A 80 13.56 -30.52 -12.75
CA GLN A 80 12.83 -31.75 -13.04
C GLN A 80 11.96 -31.64 -14.30
N PHE A 81 11.55 -30.42 -14.64
CA PHE A 81 10.85 -30.06 -15.88
C PHE A 81 11.76 -29.33 -16.88
N TYR A 82 13.10 -29.42 -16.78
CA TYR A 82 14.02 -28.63 -17.62
C TYR A 82 13.90 -28.96 -19.12
N GLU A 83 13.40 -30.15 -19.47
CA GLU A 83 13.06 -30.50 -20.84
C GLU A 83 11.71 -29.92 -21.30
N THR A 84 10.89 -29.40 -20.39
CA THR A 84 9.61 -28.78 -20.72
C THR A 84 9.86 -27.37 -21.25
N PRO A 85 9.52 -27.06 -22.50
CA PRO A 85 9.82 -25.76 -23.07
C PRO A 85 9.06 -24.65 -22.34
N ASN A 86 9.69 -23.49 -22.10
CA ASN A 86 9.10 -22.32 -21.42
C ASN A 86 7.75 -21.87 -22.00
N ILE A 87 7.49 -22.19 -23.28
CA ILE A 87 6.19 -21.95 -23.94
C ILE A 87 5.04 -22.71 -23.26
N VAL A 88 5.28 -23.90 -22.71
CA VAL A 88 4.26 -24.70 -22.01
C VAL A 88 3.82 -23.99 -20.73
N PHE A 89 4.77 -23.51 -19.93
CA PHE A 89 4.47 -22.70 -18.74
C PHE A 89 3.78 -21.40 -19.13
N CYS A 90 4.23 -20.72 -20.19
CA CYS A 90 3.56 -19.52 -20.71
C CYS A 90 2.09 -19.79 -21.06
N LEU A 91 1.81 -20.85 -21.83
CA LEU A 91 0.44 -21.21 -22.22
C LEU A 91 -0.41 -21.67 -21.04
N PHE A 92 0.17 -22.41 -20.10
CA PHE A 92 -0.50 -22.84 -18.87
C PHE A 92 -0.95 -21.64 -18.03
N PHE A 93 -0.04 -20.70 -17.76
CA PHE A 93 -0.36 -19.49 -17.00
C PHE A 93 -1.28 -18.54 -17.76
N ALA A 94 -1.20 -18.49 -19.10
CA ALA A 94 -2.18 -17.78 -19.91
C ALA A 94 -3.60 -18.38 -19.73
N GLY A 95 -3.71 -19.72 -19.77
CA GLY A 95 -4.97 -20.43 -19.53
C GLY A 95 -5.52 -20.18 -18.13
N LEU A 96 -4.68 -20.23 -17.10
CA LEU A 96 -5.07 -19.90 -15.72
C LEU A 96 -5.52 -18.44 -15.58
N ALA A 97 -4.80 -17.50 -16.19
CA ALA A 97 -5.17 -16.09 -16.16
C ALA A 97 -6.57 -15.88 -16.75
N VAL A 98 -6.83 -16.45 -17.94
CA VAL A 98 -8.15 -16.39 -18.59
C VAL A 98 -9.22 -17.03 -17.70
N LEU A 99 -8.96 -18.23 -17.17
CA LEU A 99 -9.88 -18.94 -16.28
C LEU A 99 -10.26 -18.07 -15.07
N PHE A 100 -9.28 -17.51 -14.35
CA PHE A 100 -9.53 -16.72 -13.16
C PHE A 100 -10.22 -15.39 -13.46
N TYR A 101 -9.88 -14.70 -14.54
CA TYR A 101 -10.59 -13.47 -14.94
C TYR A 101 -12.02 -13.75 -15.37
N VAL A 102 -12.27 -14.83 -16.12
CA VAL A 102 -13.62 -15.23 -16.54
C VAL A 102 -14.46 -15.64 -15.33
N LEU A 103 -13.89 -16.44 -14.42
CA LEU A 103 -14.55 -16.81 -13.17
C LEU A 103 -14.84 -15.56 -12.32
N GLY A 104 -13.85 -14.68 -12.12
CA GLY A 104 -14.02 -13.43 -11.38
C GLY A 104 -15.11 -12.53 -11.98
N PHE A 105 -15.19 -12.42 -13.31
CA PHE A 105 -16.23 -11.65 -13.99
C PHE A 105 -17.62 -12.27 -13.84
N ARG A 106 -17.73 -13.59 -14.09
CA ARG A 106 -19.00 -14.33 -13.96
C ARG A 106 -19.52 -14.27 -12.53
N ASN A 107 -18.63 -14.42 -11.56
CA ASN A 107 -18.96 -14.41 -10.14
C ASN A 107 -19.32 -13.01 -9.65
N LYS A 108 -18.67 -11.95 -10.16
CA LYS A 108 -19.06 -10.55 -9.89
C LYS A 108 -20.46 -10.20 -10.43
N LYS A 109 -20.85 -10.76 -11.58
CA LYS A 109 -22.21 -10.58 -12.13
C LYS A 109 -23.27 -11.36 -11.35
N LYS A 110 -22.95 -12.58 -10.89
CA LYS A 110 -23.89 -13.48 -10.22
C LYS A 110 -24.03 -13.20 -8.71
N TYR A 111 -22.95 -12.79 -8.06
CA TYR A 111 -22.86 -12.55 -6.62
C TYR A 111 -22.11 -11.23 -6.33
N PRO A 112 -22.72 -10.06 -6.59
CA PRO A 112 -22.09 -8.76 -6.35
C PRO A 112 -21.70 -8.53 -4.88
N GLU A 113 -22.40 -9.18 -3.95
CA GLU A 113 -22.18 -9.09 -2.50
C GLU A 113 -20.88 -9.76 -2.05
N LYS A 114 -20.36 -10.75 -2.81
CA LYS A 114 -19.11 -11.48 -2.50
C LYS A 114 -17.86 -10.75 -2.99
N THR A 115 -17.75 -9.47 -2.61
CA THR A 115 -16.66 -8.56 -3.03
C THR A 115 -15.26 -9.17 -2.84
N PHE A 116 -14.96 -9.70 -1.66
CA PHE A 116 -13.63 -10.27 -1.35
C PHE A 116 -13.28 -11.53 -2.17
N SER A 117 -14.23 -12.45 -2.37
CA SER A 117 -13.99 -13.65 -3.19
C SER A 117 -13.77 -13.29 -4.66
N ASN A 118 -14.54 -12.32 -5.16
CA ASN A 118 -14.38 -11.82 -6.54
C ASN A 118 -13.02 -11.13 -6.72
N GLU A 119 -12.58 -10.34 -5.74
CA GLU A 119 -11.25 -9.72 -5.74
C GLU A 119 -10.11 -10.75 -5.67
N THR A 120 -10.28 -11.81 -4.89
CA THR A 120 -9.28 -12.90 -4.80
C THR A 120 -9.11 -13.62 -6.14
N MET A 121 -10.21 -13.91 -6.85
CA MET A 121 -10.14 -14.48 -8.19
C MET A 121 -9.46 -13.54 -9.19
N MET A 122 -9.77 -12.23 -9.13
CA MET A 122 -9.11 -11.23 -9.97
C MET A 122 -7.61 -11.16 -9.69
N LEU A 123 -7.22 -11.23 -8.42
CA LEU A 123 -5.83 -11.24 -7.97
C LEU A 123 -5.06 -12.46 -8.47
N ALA A 124 -5.64 -13.67 -8.34
CA ALA A 124 -5.06 -14.89 -8.87
C ALA A 124 -4.85 -14.82 -10.40
N GLY A 125 -5.79 -14.20 -11.12
CA GLY A 125 -5.64 -13.89 -12.54
C GLY A 125 -4.49 -12.92 -12.83
N SER A 126 -4.31 -11.89 -12.00
CA SER A 126 -3.19 -10.95 -12.12
C SER A 126 -1.84 -11.61 -11.88
N PHE A 127 -1.69 -12.43 -10.85
CA PHE A 127 -0.47 -13.20 -10.64
C PHE A 127 -0.18 -14.17 -11.79
N SER A 128 -1.20 -14.84 -12.30
CA SER A 128 -1.07 -15.74 -13.45
C SER A 128 -0.64 -14.97 -14.72
N THR A 129 -1.13 -13.73 -14.89
CA THR A 129 -0.70 -12.85 -15.99
C THR A 129 0.78 -12.48 -15.86
N ALA A 130 1.22 -12.10 -14.66
CA ALA A 130 2.62 -11.78 -14.39
C ALA A 130 3.54 -12.97 -14.67
N ALA A 131 3.16 -14.17 -14.20
CA ALA A 131 3.90 -15.41 -14.47
C ALA A 131 3.96 -15.72 -15.97
N CYS A 132 2.84 -15.62 -16.69
CA CYS A 132 2.77 -15.81 -18.14
C CYS A 132 3.76 -14.88 -18.87
N ILE A 133 3.78 -13.59 -18.52
CA ILE A 133 4.66 -12.61 -19.16
C ILE A 133 6.13 -12.88 -18.80
N GLY A 134 6.41 -13.31 -17.57
CA GLY A 134 7.74 -13.73 -17.14
C GLY A 134 8.28 -14.90 -17.98
N PHE A 135 7.48 -15.96 -18.18
CA PHE A 135 7.85 -17.09 -19.04
C PHE A 135 7.93 -16.71 -20.51
N LEU A 136 7.03 -15.85 -21.00
CA LEU A 136 7.09 -15.32 -22.36
C LEU A 136 8.41 -14.60 -22.64
N GLY A 137 8.93 -13.85 -21.67
CA GLY A 137 10.24 -13.20 -21.78
C GLY A 137 11.41 -14.17 -21.85
N GLN A 138 11.28 -15.36 -21.27
CA GLN A 138 12.28 -16.40 -21.42
C GLN A 138 12.20 -17.13 -22.77
N VAL A 139 11.04 -17.11 -23.44
CA VAL A 139 10.83 -17.70 -24.77
C VAL A 139 11.35 -16.80 -25.89
N LEU A 140 11.21 -15.48 -25.76
CA LEU A 140 11.50 -14.52 -26.84
C LEU A 140 12.98 -14.22 -27.10
N ASP A 141 13.88 -14.89 -26.36
CA ASP A 141 15.33 -14.79 -26.45
C ASP A 141 15.94 -13.42 -26.09
N ARG A 142 17.10 -13.47 -25.42
CA ARG A 142 17.59 -12.46 -24.47
C ARG A 142 18.19 -11.20 -25.11
N ASN A 143 17.35 -10.29 -25.61
CA ASN A 143 17.75 -8.89 -25.87
C ASN A 143 17.09 -7.92 -24.89
N THR A 144 17.89 -7.07 -24.25
CA THR A 144 17.48 -6.12 -23.18
C THR A 144 16.28 -5.27 -23.59
N SER A 145 16.19 -4.87 -24.85
CA SER A 145 15.11 -4.04 -25.40
C SER A 145 13.75 -4.73 -25.42
N GLN A 146 13.72 -6.07 -25.52
CA GLN A 146 12.47 -6.83 -25.57
C GLN A 146 11.83 -7.01 -24.19
N TYR A 147 12.63 -7.00 -23.11
CA TYR A 147 12.11 -7.07 -21.74
C TYR A 147 11.24 -5.87 -21.38
N THR A 148 11.63 -4.66 -21.79
CA THR A 148 10.80 -3.48 -21.54
C THR A 148 9.44 -3.57 -22.24
N LEU A 149 9.42 -4.11 -23.47
CA LEU A 149 8.18 -4.29 -24.23
C LEU A 149 7.21 -5.27 -23.54
N LEU A 150 7.72 -6.28 -22.84
CA LEU A 150 6.89 -7.23 -22.10
C LEU A 150 6.25 -6.60 -20.86
N PHE A 151 6.98 -5.75 -20.13
CA PHE A 151 6.38 -4.97 -19.07
C PHE A 151 5.35 -3.97 -19.62
N LEU A 152 5.61 -3.36 -20.78
CA LEU A 152 4.63 -2.51 -21.46
C LEU A 152 3.36 -3.28 -21.82
N LEU A 153 3.49 -4.50 -22.33
CA LEU A 153 2.37 -5.40 -22.61
C LEU A 153 1.57 -5.69 -21.34
N SER A 154 2.23 -5.95 -20.20
CA SER A 154 1.57 -6.18 -18.91
C SER A 154 0.73 -4.98 -18.48
N ILE A 155 1.24 -3.75 -18.66
CA ILE A 155 0.54 -2.52 -18.34
C ILE A 155 -0.73 -2.40 -19.18
N VAL A 156 -0.64 -2.65 -20.49
CA VAL A 156 -1.80 -2.60 -21.39
C VAL A 156 -2.86 -3.62 -20.98
N ILE A 157 -2.45 -4.87 -20.70
CA ILE A 157 -3.37 -5.93 -20.26
C ILE A 157 -4.07 -5.53 -18.96
N TYR A 158 -3.32 -5.12 -17.93
CA TYR A 158 -3.92 -4.73 -16.66
C TYR A 158 -4.77 -3.48 -16.76
N ALA A 159 -4.37 -2.46 -17.52
CA ALA A 159 -5.16 -1.24 -17.74
C ALA A 159 -6.50 -1.53 -18.43
N VAL A 160 -6.49 -2.38 -19.46
CA VAL A 160 -7.73 -2.76 -20.15
C VAL A 160 -8.63 -3.58 -19.24
N LEU A 161 -8.07 -4.55 -18.51
CA LEU A 161 -8.84 -5.39 -17.59
C LEU A 161 -9.39 -4.61 -16.41
N SER A 162 -8.62 -3.70 -15.81
CA SER A 162 -9.07 -2.87 -14.69
C SER A 162 -10.26 -2.01 -15.08
N VAL A 163 -10.22 -1.38 -16.27
CA VAL A 163 -11.30 -0.54 -16.80
C VAL A 163 -12.52 -1.39 -17.11
N LYS A 164 -12.37 -2.50 -17.84
CA LYS A 164 -13.50 -3.38 -18.20
C LYS A 164 -14.17 -4.02 -16.98
N LEU A 165 -13.39 -4.39 -15.97
CA LEU A 165 -13.87 -5.05 -14.76
C LEU A 165 -14.22 -4.07 -13.63
N ASN A 166 -13.96 -2.76 -13.83
CA ASN A 166 -14.03 -1.71 -12.81
C ASN A 166 -13.40 -2.18 -11.48
N SER A 167 -12.14 -2.64 -11.57
CA SER A 167 -11.39 -3.23 -10.45
C SER A 167 -10.21 -2.36 -10.07
N ARG A 168 -10.30 -1.75 -8.88
CA ARG A 168 -9.20 -0.95 -8.31
C ARG A 168 -7.97 -1.80 -8.01
N LEU A 169 -8.17 -3.07 -7.65
CA LEU A 169 -7.09 -4.00 -7.36
C LEU A 169 -6.23 -4.28 -8.60
N ILE A 170 -6.86 -4.54 -9.75
CA ILE A 170 -6.11 -4.74 -11.01
C ILE A 170 -5.41 -3.42 -11.41
N TRP A 171 -6.04 -2.27 -11.13
CA TRP A 171 -5.39 -0.99 -11.36
C TRP A 171 -4.13 -0.79 -10.52
N VAL A 172 -4.09 -1.27 -9.26
CA VAL A 172 -2.85 -1.27 -8.48
C VAL A 172 -1.76 -2.07 -9.19
N PHE A 173 -2.08 -3.24 -9.75
CA PHE A 173 -1.13 -4.02 -10.56
C PHE A 173 -0.70 -3.27 -11.84
N THR A 174 -1.58 -2.52 -12.49
CA THR A 174 -1.21 -1.63 -13.59
C THR A 174 -0.16 -0.61 -13.17
N LEU A 175 -0.34 0.03 -12.01
CA LEU A 175 0.59 1.05 -11.51
C LEU A 175 1.92 0.45 -11.03
N VAL A 176 1.89 -0.74 -10.43
CA VAL A 176 3.10 -1.50 -10.06
C VAL A 176 3.87 -1.90 -11.32
N ALA A 177 3.20 -2.44 -12.32
CA ALA A 177 3.80 -2.77 -13.61
C ALA A 177 4.38 -1.53 -14.30
N LEU A 178 3.70 -0.38 -14.20
CA LEU A 178 4.20 0.91 -14.71
C LEU A 178 5.50 1.34 -14.01
N GLY A 179 5.57 1.16 -12.68
CA GLY A 179 6.80 1.40 -11.92
C GLY A 179 7.95 0.48 -12.33
N ILE A 180 7.68 -0.83 -12.50
CA ILE A 180 8.68 -1.81 -12.93
C ILE A 180 9.16 -1.52 -14.36
N TRP A 181 8.24 -1.20 -15.26
CA TRP A 181 8.56 -0.78 -16.62
C TRP A 181 9.46 0.46 -16.62
N PHE A 182 9.10 1.50 -15.85
CA PHE A 182 9.91 2.72 -15.75
C PHE A 182 11.31 2.46 -15.16
N ALA A 183 11.41 1.61 -14.13
CA ALA A 183 12.70 1.18 -13.60
C ALA A 183 13.54 0.50 -14.68
N THR A 184 12.96 -0.48 -15.38
CA THR A 184 13.65 -1.29 -16.39
C THR A 184 14.06 -0.45 -17.60
N GLU A 185 13.19 0.45 -18.06
CA GLU A 185 13.46 1.31 -19.21
C GLU A 185 14.56 2.32 -18.89
N THR A 186 14.49 2.99 -17.75
CA THR A 186 15.56 3.92 -17.39
C THR A 186 16.87 3.19 -17.08
N ALA A 187 16.82 1.92 -16.64
CA ALA A 187 17.99 1.06 -16.49
C ALA A 187 18.61 0.72 -17.84
N SER A 188 17.80 0.25 -18.81
CA SER A 188 18.27 -0.19 -20.12
C SER A 188 18.97 0.94 -20.88
N HIS A 189 18.39 2.15 -20.89
CA HIS A 189 19.01 3.33 -21.51
C HIS A 189 20.25 3.85 -20.77
N SER A 190 20.45 3.45 -19.51
CA SER A 190 21.66 3.74 -18.74
C SER A 190 22.69 2.60 -18.78
N ASN A 191 22.51 1.59 -19.64
CA ASN A 191 23.31 0.35 -19.65
C ASN A 191 23.39 -0.32 -18.27
N TRP A 192 22.25 -0.37 -17.57
CA TRP A 192 22.13 -0.86 -16.18
C TRP A 192 22.98 -0.08 -15.16
N GLY A 193 23.44 1.12 -15.52
CA GLY A 193 24.16 2.01 -14.63
C GLY A 193 23.25 2.67 -13.59
N PHE A 194 23.87 3.18 -12.52
CA PHE A 194 23.14 3.83 -11.43
C PHE A 194 22.51 5.18 -11.84
N LYS A 195 22.96 5.83 -12.93
CA LYS A 195 22.48 7.15 -13.37
C LYS A 195 21.90 7.13 -14.80
N PHE A 196 20.72 7.72 -14.94
CA PHE A 196 20.03 7.98 -16.20
C PHE A 196 19.76 9.47 -16.22
N TRP A 197 20.31 10.17 -17.21
CA TRP A 197 20.30 11.63 -17.27
C TRP A 197 20.76 12.30 -15.96
N GLY A 198 21.79 11.74 -15.32
CA GLY A 198 22.34 12.24 -14.06
C GLY A 198 21.50 11.93 -12.82
N MET A 199 20.34 11.27 -12.96
CA MET A 199 19.46 10.90 -11.84
C MET A 199 19.65 9.43 -11.45
N ASN A 200 19.76 9.15 -10.16
CA ASN A 200 19.67 7.79 -9.64
C ASN A 200 18.23 7.31 -9.46
N TYR A 201 18.04 6.03 -9.13
CA TYR A 201 16.70 5.46 -8.96
C TYR A 201 15.80 6.24 -7.98
N PRO A 202 16.24 6.60 -6.75
CA PRO A 202 15.45 7.44 -5.86
C PRO A 202 15.00 8.76 -6.48
N LEU A 203 15.88 9.48 -7.18
CA LEU A 203 15.51 10.75 -7.80
C LEU A 203 14.51 10.55 -8.96
N ARG A 204 14.76 9.56 -9.84
CA ARG A 204 13.86 9.23 -10.95
C ARG A 204 12.46 8.86 -10.44
N PHE A 205 12.37 8.03 -9.40
CA PHE A 205 11.09 7.60 -8.83
C PHE A 205 10.37 8.71 -8.06
N THR A 206 11.12 9.66 -7.48
CA THR A 206 10.52 10.86 -6.87
C THR A 206 9.77 11.66 -7.94
N LEU A 207 10.41 11.93 -9.09
CA LEU A 207 9.79 12.65 -10.20
C LEU A 207 8.66 11.85 -10.86
N PHE A 208 8.86 10.55 -11.08
CA PHE A 208 7.84 9.67 -11.64
C PHE A 208 6.59 9.61 -10.76
N GLY A 209 6.75 9.47 -9.44
CA GLY A 209 5.66 9.53 -8.49
C GLY A 209 4.91 10.87 -8.55
N LEU A 210 5.63 11.99 -8.61
CA LEU A 210 5.04 13.32 -8.71
C LEU A 210 4.23 13.50 -10.00
N LEU A 211 4.76 13.01 -11.13
CA LEU A 211 4.04 13.01 -12.41
C LEU A 211 2.78 12.13 -12.34
N LEU A 212 2.86 10.98 -11.67
CA LEU A 212 1.70 10.10 -11.49
C LEU A 212 0.62 10.75 -10.61
N THR A 213 1.02 11.42 -9.52
CA THR A 213 0.11 12.20 -8.66
C THR A 213 -0.50 13.37 -9.43
N ALA A 214 0.29 14.11 -10.20
CA ALA A 214 -0.18 15.19 -11.06
C ALA A 214 -1.21 14.69 -12.10
N PHE A 215 -0.92 13.55 -12.73
CA PHE A 215 -1.85 12.90 -13.66
C PHE A 215 -3.13 12.46 -12.96
N SER A 216 -3.07 11.94 -11.73
CA SER A 216 -4.28 11.57 -11.00
C SER A 216 -5.13 12.79 -10.62
N VAL A 217 -4.52 13.93 -10.29
CA VAL A 217 -5.27 15.13 -9.89
C VAL A 217 -5.83 15.88 -11.09
N TRP A 218 -5.08 16.02 -12.19
CA TRP A 218 -5.47 16.87 -13.32
C TRP A 218 -5.83 16.12 -14.60
N GLY A 219 -5.29 14.91 -14.80
CA GLY A 219 -5.48 14.12 -16.01
C GLY A 219 -6.68 13.18 -15.91
N GLN A 220 -6.68 12.28 -14.91
CA GLN A 220 -7.70 11.25 -14.75
C GLN A 220 -9.13 11.78 -14.61
N PRO A 221 -9.41 12.90 -13.93
CA PRO A 221 -10.76 13.45 -13.87
C PRO A 221 -11.34 13.81 -15.24
N LYS A 222 -10.49 14.12 -16.24
CA LYS A 222 -10.93 14.46 -17.60
C LYS A 222 -11.36 13.23 -18.42
N VAL A 223 -10.98 12.03 -18.00
CA VAL A 223 -11.26 10.78 -18.71
C VAL A 223 -12.26 9.94 -17.92
N LYS A 224 -13.52 9.89 -18.37
CA LYS A 224 -14.63 9.19 -17.67
C LYS A 224 -14.28 7.76 -17.25
N SER A 225 -13.62 7.01 -18.14
CA SER A 225 -13.22 5.62 -17.88
C SER A 225 -12.16 5.46 -16.77
N LEU A 226 -11.40 6.52 -16.46
CA LEU A 226 -10.32 6.50 -15.47
C LEU A 226 -10.69 7.15 -14.13
N GLN A 227 -11.79 7.92 -14.09
CA GLN A 227 -12.29 8.56 -12.86
C GLN A 227 -12.40 7.61 -11.65
N PRO A 228 -12.88 6.35 -11.78
CA PRO A 228 -13.01 5.45 -10.63
C PRO A 228 -11.69 5.08 -9.95
N PHE A 229 -10.57 5.26 -10.65
CA PHE A 229 -9.23 4.89 -10.21
C PHE A 229 -8.41 6.07 -9.68
N GLN A 230 -9.01 7.27 -9.67
CA GLN A 230 -8.34 8.51 -9.31
C GLN A 230 -7.69 8.46 -7.93
N SER A 231 -8.44 8.00 -6.93
CA SER A 231 -7.95 7.90 -5.56
C SER A 231 -6.81 6.87 -5.44
N THR A 232 -6.89 5.76 -6.17
CA THR A 232 -5.85 4.74 -6.18
C THR A 232 -4.56 5.26 -6.80
N SER A 233 -4.63 5.93 -7.96
CA SER A 233 -3.45 6.54 -8.59
C SER A 233 -2.85 7.66 -7.75
N TYR A 234 -3.70 8.42 -7.06
CA TYR A 234 -3.26 9.48 -6.16
C TYR A 234 -2.41 8.93 -5.00
N VAL A 235 -2.93 7.93 -4.29
CA VAL A 235 -2.23 7.27 -3.18
C VAL A 235 -0.92 6.66 -3.66
N VAL A 236 -0.95 5.88 -4.75
CA VAL A 236 0.26 5.20 -5.25
C VAL A 236 1.32 6.19 -5.74
N GLY A 237 0.92 7.28 -6.43
CA GLY A 237 1.85 8.33 -6.85
C GLY A 237 2.51 9.05 -5.67
N LEU A 238 1.74 9.35 -4.62
CA LEU A 238 2.28 9.95 -3.40
C LEU A 238 3.24 8.99 -2.71
N LEU A 239 2.90 7.70 -2.61
CA LEU A 239 3.78 6.69 -2.01
C LEU A 239 5.08 6.53 -2.81
N TYR A 240 5.02 6.44 -4.14
CA TYR A 240 6.22 6.42 -4.97
C TYR A 240 7.10 7.66 -4.75
N SER A 241 6.49 8.84 -4.70
CA SER A 241 7.22 10.09 -4.46
C SER A 241 7.89 10.09 -3.10
N MET A 242 7.15 9.77 -2.03
CA MET A 242 7.62 9.92 -0.66
C MET A 242 8.59 8.81 -0.24
N ILE A 243 8.38 7.56 -0.67
CA ILE A 243 9.32 6.46 -0.45
C ILE A 243 10.63 6.78 -1.18
N ALA A 244 10.55 7.20 -2.44
CA ALA A 244 11.75 7.49 -3.23
C ALA A 244 12.49 8.72 -2.68
N LEU A 245 11.78 9.74 -2.22
CA LEU A 245 12.37 10.92 -1.58
C LEU A 245 13.03 10.57 -0.23
N TRP A 246 12.43 9.67 0.54
CA TRP A 246 13.04 9.14 1.77
C TRP A 246 14.33 8.36 1.44
N CYS A 247 14.31 7.45 0.46
CA CYS A 247 15.52 6.78 -0.01
C CYS A 247 16.57 7.79 -0.51
N LEU A 248 16.15 8.82 -1.23
CA LEU A 248 17.03 9.89 -1.73
C LEU A 248 17.67 10.67 -0.57
N SER A 249 16.97 10.83 0.56
CA SER A 249 17.53 11.45 1.76
C SER A 249 18.65 10.63 2.40
N ILE A 250 18.66 9.30 2.22
CA ILE A 250 19.67 8.38 2.77
C ILE A 250 20.84 8.22 1.79
N PHE A 251 20.51 7.97 0.52
CA PHE A 251 21.47 7.60 -0.50
C PHE A 251 22.01 8.78 -1.32
N GLY A 252 21.38 9.96 -1.26
CA GLY A 252 21.70 11.09 -2.14
C GLY A 252 21.57 10.74 -3.63
N ASN A 253 22.18 11.54 -4.51
CA ASN A 253 22.20 11.30 -5.96
C ASN A 253 23.61 10.87 -6.45
N TYR A 254 24.16 9.83 -5.84
CA TYR A 254 25.48 9.29 -6.19
C TYR A 254 25.42 8.19 -7.25
N SER A 255 26.55 7.98 -7.92
CA SER A 255 26.70 7.12 -9.11
C SER A 255 27.15 5.69 -8.81
N SER A 256 27.48 5.38 -7.56
CA SER A 256 27.83 4.02 -7.13
C SER A 256 27.72 3.91 -5.62
N PHE A 257 27.62 2.66 -5.13
CA PHE A 257 27.68 2.36 -3.70
C PHE A 257 29.02 2.77 -3.10
N ASP A 258 30.13 2.56 -3.82
CA ASP A 258 31.48 2.98 -3.39
C ASP A 258 31.61 4.49 -3.27
N ALA A 259 30.99 5.26 -4.18
CA ALA A 259 30.99 6.71 -4.08
C ALA A 259 30.16 7.18 -2.88
N TRP A 260 29.09 6.48 -2.52
CA TRP A 260 28.27 6.80 -1.35
C TRP A 260 29.02 6.54 -0.03
N THR A 261 29.74 5.42 0.10
CA THR A 261 30.48 5.08 1.33
C THR A 261 31.62 6.06 1.64
N GLN A 262 32.19 6.71 0.62
CA GLN A 262 33.27 7.68 0.76
C GLN A 262 32.77 9.11 1.03
N VAL A 263 31.48 9.37 0.87
CA VAL A 263 30.90 10.71 1.05
C VAL A 263 30.50 10.92 2.50
N ARG A 264 30.99 12.01 3.10
CA ARG A 264 30.55 12.45 4.42
C ARG A 264 29.06 12.80 4.41
N GLN A 265 28.32 12.28 5.38
CA GLN A 265 26.87 12.41 5.53
C GLN A 265 26.31 13.85 5.38
N TYR A 266 27.08 14.88 5.72
CA TYR A 266 26.64 16.27 5.60
C TYR A 266 26.36 16.69 4.14
N HIS A 267 27.02 16.06 3.16
CA HIS A 267 26.75 16.31 1.74
C HIS A 267 25.39 15.77 1.28
N ILE A 268 24.70 14.97 2.09
CA ILE A 268 23.36 14.44 1.78
C ILE A 268 22.28 15.22 2.55
N LEU A 269 22.68 16.09 3.49
CA LEU A 269 21.79 16.81 4.39
C LEU A 269 20.73 17.63 3.66
N TYR A 270 21.05 18.21 2.50
CA TYR A 270 20.09 18.99 1.72
C TYR A 270 18.92 18.12 1.20
N TRP A 271 19.15 16.85 0.87
CA TRP A 271 18.09 15.90 0.54
C TRP A 271 17.24 15.55 1.76
N GLY A 272 17.88 15.42 2.94
CA GLY A 272 17.19 15.25 4.22
C GLY A 272 16.26 16.42 4.55
N VAL A 273 16.78 17.65 4.46
CA VAL A 273 15.99 18.87 4.69
C VAL A 273 14.85 18.97 3.67
N LEU A 274 15.11 18.68 2.40
CA LEU A 274 14.07 18.66 1.36
C LEU A 274 12.97 17.64 1.67
N ALA A 275 13.34 16.42 2.08
CA ALA A 275 12.39 15.36 2.41
C ALA A 275 11.51 15.74 3.62
N VAL A 276 12.11 16.29 4.67
CA VAL A 276 11.38 16.80 5.85
C VAL A 276 10.46 17.97 5.47
N ALA A 277 10.96 18.94 4.70
CA ALA A 277 10.19 20.10 4.29
C ALA A 277 9.00 19.71 3.40
N LEU A 278 9.20 18.84 2.40
CA LEU A 278 8.14 18.40 1.50
C LEU A 278 7.11 17.51 2.19
N SER A 279 7.53 16.60 3.07
CA SER A 279 6.58 15.77 3.84
C SER A 279 5.75 16.61 4.82
N LEU A 280 6.37 17.60 5.49
CA LEU A 280 5.64 18.56 6.32
C LEU A 280 4.69 19.42 5.48
N ALA A 281 5.15 19.95 4.34
CA ALA A 281 4.31 20.74 3.44
C ALA A 281 3.10 19.93 2.94
N LEU A 282 3.29 18.64 2.61
CA LEU A 282 2.22 17.73 2.23
C LEU A 282 1.23 17.49 3.38
N ALA A 283 1.73 17.32 4.61
CA ALA A 283 0.89 17.17 5.80
C ALA A 283 0.05 18.43 6.04
N LEU A 284 0.69 19.61 6.01
CA LEU A 284 0.04 20.91 6.17
C LEU A 284 -0.97 21.18 5.06
N TYR A 285 -0.64 20.83 3.82
CA TYR A 285 -1.56 20.90 2.69
C TYR A 285 -2.79 20.03 2.92
N GLY A 286 -2.62 18.76 3.29
CA GLY A 286 -3.72 17.83 3.57
C GLY A 286 -4.63 18.31 4.71
N MET A 287 -4.06 18.94 5.75
CA MET A 287 -4.87 19.56 6.81
C MET A 287 -5.69 20.75 6.29
N LYS A 288 -5.09 21.62 5.47
CA LYS A 288 -5.78 22.79 4.91
C LYS A 288 -6.90 22.41 3.94
N THR A 289 -6.67 21.39 3.11
CA THR A 289 -7.64 20.95 2.09
C THR A 289 -8.62 19.90 2.60
N LYS A 290 -8.51 19.47 3.86
CA LYS A 290 -9.24 18.34 4.45
C LYS A 290 -9.03 17.02 3.69
N ASP A 291 -7.92 16.90 2.97
CA ASP A 291 -7.49 15.64 2.36
C ASP A 291 -6.75 14.79 3.39
N THR A 292 -7.44 13.76 3.88
CA THR A 292 -6.89 12.83 4.86
C THR A 292 -5.72 12.03 4.30
N VAL A 293 -5.70 11.72 2.99
CA VAL A 293 -4.65 10.91 2.37
C VAL A 293 -3.31 11.64 2.38
N SER A 294 -3.25 12.87 1.84
CA SER A 294 -2.04 13.69 1.87
C SER A 294 -1.58 13.96 3.30
N ARG A 295 -2.54 14.25 4.19
CA ARG A 295 -2.24 14.54 5.60
C ARG A 295 -1.53 13.36 6.25
N ASP A 296 -2.12 12.17 6.15
CA ASP A 296 -1.64 10.99 6.87
C ASP A 296 -0.32 10.49 6.26
N ILE A 297 -0.19 10.45 4.93
CA ILE A 297 1.08 10.14 4.25
C ILE A 297 2.16 11.17 4.62
N GLY A 298 1.84 12.46 4.56
CA GLY A 298 2.75 13.54 4.93
C GLY A 298 3.28 13.40 6.36
N PHE A 299 2.40 13.15 7.33
CA PHE A 299 2.81 12.93 8.73
C PHE A 299 3.68 11.69 8.90
N VAL A 300 3.31 10.56 8.29
CA VAL A 300 4.11 9.32 8.38
C VAL A 300 5.52 9.57 7.85
N PHE A 301 5.65 10.18 6.67
CA PHE A 301 6.97 10.45 6.08
C PHE A 301 7.74 11.56 6.80
N PHE A 302 7.07 12.55 7.37
CA PHE A 302 7.71 13.57 8.19
C PHE A 302 8.36 12.94 9.43
N ILE A 303 7.61 12.12 10.16
CA ILE A 303 8.10 11.39 11.33
C ILE A 303 9.21 10.41 10.93
N LEU A 304 9.00 9.64 9.86
CA LEU A 304 9.99 8.70 9.34
C LEU A 304 11.32 9.39 9.02
N ASN A 305 11.29 10.53 8.32
CA ASN A 305 12.49 11.29 7.99
C ASN A 305 13.18 11.84 9.24
N LEU A 306 12.41 12.38 10.20
CA LEU A 306 12.95 12.90 11.44
C LEU A 306 13.69 11.82 12.24
N TYR A 307 13.09 10.63 12.37
CA TYR A 307 13.72 9.50 13.06
C TYR A 307 14.91 8.93 12.27
N THR A 308 14.83 8.89 10.93
CA THR A 308 15.97 8.49 10.10
C THR A 308 17.17 9.39 10.39
N ARG A 309 16.98 10.72 10.43
CA ARG A 309 18.04 11.67 10.77
C ARG A 309 18.52 11.54 12.22
N PHE A 310 17.60 11.31 13.15
CA PHE A 310 17.94 11.06 14.55
C PHE A 310 18.92 9.89 14.69
N VAL A 311 18.60 8.74 14.06
CA VAL A 311 19.50 7.57 14.06
C VAL A 311 20.81 7.91 13.36
N GLU A 312 20.74 8.45 12.15
CA GLU A 312 21.92 8.70 11.31
C GLU A 312 22.94 9.67 11.91
N TYR A 313 22.51 10.70 12.63
CA TYR A 313 23.42 11.68 13.22
C TYR A 313 23.79 11.39 14.68
N LEU A 314 23.01 10.59 15.41
CA LEU A 314 23.27 10.37 16.84
C LEU A 314 23.82 8.98 17.16
N TRP A 315 23.58 7.97 16.31
CA TRP A 315 23.95 6.59 16.62
C TRP A 315 25.44 6.41 16.98
N ASP A 316 26.33 7.03 16.22
CA ASP A 316 27.78 6.94 16.46
C ASP A 316 28.34 8.11 17.29
N ASN A 317 27.55 9.16 17.52
CA ASN A 317 28.02 10.42 18.13
C ASN A 317 27.65 10.56 19.62
N ILE A 318 26.70 9.78 20.14
CA ILE A 318 26.32 9.81 21.56
C ILE A 318 26.35 8.42 22.20
N ASN A 319 26.40 8.39 23.53
CA ASN A 319 26.31 7.14 24.27
C ASN A 319 24.97 6.43 23.99
N ARG A 320 25.02 5.11 23.75
CA ARG A 320 23.84 4.29 23.42
C ARG A 320 22.70 4.42 24.44
N THR A 321 23.01 4.56 25.73
CA THR A 321 22.01 4.77 26.77
C THR A 321 21.28 6.10 26.60
N ILE A 322 22.01 7.18 26.31
CA ILE A 322 21.42 8.51 26.06
C ILE A 322 20.60 8.47 24.77
N PHE A 323 21.10 7.79 23.73
CA PHE A 323 20.39 7.59 22.48
C PHE A 323 19.02 6.94 22.69
N PHE A 324 18.97 5.80 23.37
CA PHE A 324 17.71 5.10 23.63
C PHE A 324 16.79 5.87 24.59
N LEU A 325 17.35 6.61 25.55
CA LEU A 325 16.55 7.47 26.44
C LEU A 325 15.86 8.61 25.65
N LEU A 326 16.59 9.30 24.79
CA LEU A 326 16.02 10.35 23.93
C LEU A 326 14.95 9.78 23.00
N LEU A 327 15.20 8.60 22.41
CA LEU A 327 14.24 7.90 21.56
C LEU A 327 12.96 7.52 22.34
N ALA A 328 13.10 7.01 23.57
CA ALA A 328 11.96 6.66 24.41
C ALA A 328 11.12 7.90 24.78
N VAL A 329 11.79 9.00 25.17
CA VAL A 329 11.12 10.27 25.49
C VAL A 329 10.40 10.83 24.25
N SER A 330 11.02 10.79 23.08
CA SER A 330 10.39 11.30 21.84
C SER A 330 9.15 10.48 21.46
N PHE A 331 9.20 9.15 21.53
CA PHE A 331 8.03 8.31 21.27
C PHE A 331 6.93 8.51 22.31
N TRP A 332 7.29 8.72 23.58
CA TRP A 332 6.31 9.03 24.62
C TRP A 332 5.58 10.36 24.34
N PHE A 333 6.29 11.40 23.90
CA PHE A 333 5.68 12.66 23.47
C PHE A 333 4.75 12.49 22.26
N VAL A 334 5.18 11.74 21.25
CA VAL A 334 4.35 11.44 20.07
C VAL A 334 3.09 10.67 20.47
N GLY A 335 3.21 9.67 21.36
CA GLY A 335 2.08 8.92 21.90
C GLY A 335 1.07 9.80 22.63
N ARG A 336 1.55 10.65 23.56
CA ARG A 336 0.69 11.62 24.27
C ARG A 336 -0.01 12.60 23.33
N TRP A 337 0.67 13.05 22.28
CA TRP A 337 0.06 13.91 21.27
C TRP A 337 -1.03 13.17 20.50
N ALA A 338 -0.78 11.93 20.08
CA ALA A 338 -1.77 11.10 19.40
C ALA A 338 -3.01 10.83 20.27
N GLU A 339 -2.83 10.52 21.56
CA GLU A 339 -3.93 10.38 22.53
C GLU A 339 -4.77 11.66 22.65
N LYS A 340 -4.13 12.83 22.68
CA LYS A 340 -4.80 14.13 22.75
C LYS A 340 -5.62 14.44 21.49
N VAL A 341 -5.11 14.07 20.32
CA VAL A 341 -5.85 14.21 19.05
C VAL A 341 -7.04 13.25 19.02
N TRP A 342 -6.85 12.00 19.46
CA TRP A 342 -7.91 10.99 19.47
C TRP A 342 -9.05 11.35 20.45
N SER A 343 -8.73 11.77 21.66
CA SER A 343 -9.72 12.22 22.66
C SER A 343 -10.55 13.40 22.19
N LYS A 344 -9.95 14.36 21.45
CA LYS A 344 -10.69 15.46 20.82
C LYS A 344 -11.67 14.98 19.75
N ASP A 345 -11.29 14.01 18.92
CA ASP A 345 -12.18 13.47 17.89
C ASP A 345 -13.37 12.72 18.50
N GLN A 346 -13.19 12.05 19.65
CA GLN A 346 -14.31 11.45 20.39
C GLN A 346 -15.25 12.51 21.00
N SER A 347 -14.71 13.63 21.50
CA SER A 347 -15.53 14.70 22.08
C SER A 347 -16.37 15.48 21.07
N MET A 348 -15.97 15.49 19.78
CA MET A 348 -16.72 16.13 18.68
C MET A 348 -17.81 15.21 18.08
N ARG A 349 -17.79 13.92 18.40
CA ARG A 349 -18.77 12.91 17.97
C ARG A 349 -19.84 12.61 19.03
N ARG A 350 -19.65 13.11 20.25
CA ARG A 350 -20.71 13.23 21.26
C ARG A 350 -21.41 14.57 21.05
#